data_AF-Q0I993-F1
#
_entry.id   AF-Q0I993-F1
#
_cell.length_a   1.000
_cell.length_b   1.000
_cell.length_c   1.000
_cell.angle_alpha   90.00
_cell.angle_beta   90.00
_cell.angle_gamma   90.00
#
_symmetry.space_group_name_H-M   'P 1'
#
loop_
_entity.id
_entity.type
_entity.pdbx_description
1 polymer ?
#
loop_
_entity_poly.entity_id
_entity_poly.type
_entity_poly.pdbx_seq_one_letter_code
_entity_poly.pdbx_strand_id
1 'polypeptide(L)'
;MTTQLTAINWAKAVTIALILLLISLFGIDGQRQILYACMHISYCIWWLLEQQIYPDRCKQIFTEKVDTGGFTGAILIIGIFYSLPAFIAFTNPTELSIAATATAIPLFYFGSLINTAADIQKTTEKAAGAGLVNTGIWSGVRHVNYTGDLMRYLSFSIIAGSLWAFLVPLCIFVLYVQRIRDRESSMRNKYKGFSDYKSKSFRLIPGIW
;
A
#
# COMPACT_ATOMS: atom_id res chain seq x y z
N MET A 1 20.10 -5.02 -15.25
CA MET A 1 19.59 -5.02 -13.86
C MET A 1 18.24 -4.32 -13.85
N THR A 2 17.26 -4.95 -13.23
CA THR A 2 15.87 -4.49 -13.15
C THR A 2 15.71 -3.51 -11.98
N THR A 3 14.75 -2.58 -12.03
CA THR A 3 14.47 -1.68 -10.88
C THR A 3 13.51 -2.33 -9.89
N GLN A 4 13.51 -1.85 -8.64
CA GLN A 4 12.49 -2.22 -7.65
C GLN A 4 11.07 -1.98 -8.17
N LEU A 5 10.84 -0.86 -8.88
CA LEU A 5 9.53 -0.56 -9.47
C LEU A 5 9.07 -1.65 -10.45
N THR A 6 9.95 -2.10 -11.35
CA THR A 6 9.62 -3.19 -12.28
C THR A 6 9.29 -4.49 -11.52
N ALA A 7 10.04 -4.82 -10.47
CA ALA A 7 9.76 -6.00 -9.66
C ALA A 7 8.39 -5.91 -8.96
N ILE A 8 8.03 -4.74 -8.43
CA ILE A 8 6.73 -4.49 -7.82
C ILE A 8 5.60 -4.59 -8.86
N ASN A 9 5.79 -4.05 -10.07
CA ASN A 9 4.78 -4.15 -11.14
C ASN A 9 4.48 -5.61 -11.49
N TRP A 10 5.53 -6.44 -11.63
CA TRP A 10 5.36 -7.88 -11.84
C TRP A 10 4.67 -8.55 -10.65
N ALA A 11 5.03 -8.18 -9.42
CA ALA A 11 4.36 -8.68 -8.23
C ALA A 11 2.85 -8.36 -8.25
N LYS A 12 2.45 -7.13 -8.63
CA LYS A 12 1.03 -6.77 -8.78
C LYS A 12 0.30 -7.59 -9.83
N ALA A 13 0.94 -7.86 -10.97
CA ALA A 13 0.39 -8.74 -12.01
C ALA A 13 0.22 -10.17 -11.49
N VAL A 14 1.19 -10.70 -10.75
CA VAL A 14 1.11 -12.01 -10.09
C VAL A 14 -0.05 -12.04 -9.08
N THR A 15 -0.22 -11.01 -8.26
CA THR A 15 -1.34 -10.93 -7.32
C THR A 15 -2.69 -10.97 -8.03
N ILE A 16 -2.86 -10.23 -9.14
CA ILE A 16 -4.09 -10.29 -9.95
C ILE A 16 -4.30 -11.71 -10.47
N ALA A 17 -3.28 -12.34 -11.07
CA ALA A 17 -3.37 -13.69 -11.60
C ALA A 17 -3.75 -14.72 -10.53
N LEU A 18 -3.20 -14.60 -9.30
CA LEU A 18 -3.55 -15.46 -8.19
C LEU A 18 -5.01 -15.28 -7.74
N ILE A 19 -5.52 -14.04 -7.69
CA ILE A 19 -6.93 -13.81 -7.33
C ILE A 19 -7.86 -14.37 -8.42
N LEU A 20 -7.53 -14.19 -9.69
CA LEU A 20 -8.28 -14.78 -10.80
C LEU A 20 -8.25 -16.32 -10.76
N LEU A 21 -7.11 -16.90 -10.40
CA LEU A 21 -7.00 -18.34 -10.16
C LEU A 21 -7.91 -18.79 -9.01
N LEU A 22 -7.95 -18.05 -7.89
CA LEU A 22 -8.85 -18.36 -6.77
C LEU A 22 -10.33 -18.29 -7.18
N ILE A 23 -10.71 -17.30 -7.99
CA ILE A 23 -12.06 -17.22 -8.59
C ILE A 23 -12.35 -18.48 -9.42
N SER A 24 -11.40 -18.93 -10.24
CA SER A 24 -11.58 -20.12 -11.06
C SER A 24 -11.65 -21.41 -10.27
N LEU A 25 -10.96 -21.51 -9.13
CA LEU A 25 -10.88 -22.73 -8.32
C LEU A 25 -12.01 -22.85 -7.29
N PHE A 26 -12.40 -21.73 -6.67
CA PHE A 26 -13.34 -21.70 -5.55
C PHE A 26 -14.67 -21.03 -5.89
N GLY A 27 -14.78 -20.37 -7.04
CA GLY A 27 -16.00 -19.66 -7.43
C GLY A 27 -16.20 -18.35 -6.66
N ILE A 28 -17.39 -17.77 -6.85
CA ILE A 28 -17.85 -16.54 -6.20
C ILE A 28 -19.24 -16.81 -5.64
N ASP A 29 -19.27 -17.32 -4.41
CA ASP A 29 -20.52 -17.79 -3.78
C ASP A 29 -21.17 -16.74 -2.87
N GLY A 30 -20.51 -15.61 -2.64
CA GLY A 30 -21.03 -14.58 -1.75
C GLY A 30 -20.28 -13.25 -1.76
N GLN A 31 -20.73 -12.36 -0.87
CA GLN A 31 -20.24 -10.98 -0.79
C GLN A 31 -18.74 -10.90 -0.46
N ARG A 32 -18.20 -11.86 0.29
CA ARG A 32 -16.78 -11.88 0.70
C ARG A 32 -15.85 -11.92 -0.50
N GLN A 33 -16.05 -12.87 -1.40
CA GLN A 33 -15.23 -13.07 -2.60
C GLN A 33 -15.37 -11.89 -3.56
N ILE A 34 -16.60 -11.39 -3.75
CA ILE A 34 -16.89 -10.21 -4.58
C ILE A 34 -16.11 -9.00 -4.07
N LEU A 35 -16.31 -8.63 -2.80
CA LEU A 35 -15.64 -7.45 -2.23
C LEU A 35 -14.12 -7.61 -2.25
N TYR A 36 -13.61 -8.78 -1.85
CA TYR A 36 -12.17 -9.01 -1.83
C TYR A 36 -11.57 -8.85 -3.23
N ALA A 37 -12.13 -9.55 -4.23
CA ALA A 37 -11.64 -9.50 -5.60
C ALA A 37 -11.71 -8.08 -6.16
N CYS A 38 -12.87 -7.42 -6.04
CA CYS A 38 -13.06 -6.06 -6.53
C CYS A 38 -12.04 -5.08 -5.90
N MET A 39 -11.86 -5.11 -4.58
CA MET A 39 -10.99 -4.18 -3.88
C MET A 39 -9.50 -4.45 -4.20
N HIS A 40 -9.04 -5.70 -4.12
CA HIS A 40 -7.62 -6.00 -4.29
C HIS A 40 -7.19 -5.93 -5.77
N ILE A 41 -8.00 -6.45 -6.71
CA ILE A 41 -7.71 -6.35 -8.15
C ILE A 41 -7.74 -4.89 -8.60
N SER A 42 -8.77 -4.10 -8.21
CA SER A 42 -8.83 -2.69 -8.61
C SER A 42 -7.65 -1.88 -8.10
N TYR A 43 -7.18 -2.14 -6.87
CA TYR A 43 -5.95 -1.54 -6.36
C TYR A 43 -4.72 -1.92 -7.20
N CYS A 44 -4.53 -3.20 -7.51
CA CYS A 44 -3.40 -3.63 -8.34
C CYS A 44 -3.47 -3.04 -9.76
N ILE A 45 -4.66 -2.96 -10.36
CA ILE A 45 -4.87 -2.31 -11.66
C ILE A 45 -4.55 -0.82 -11.55
N TRP A 46 -5.07 -0.12 -10.53
CA TRP A 46 -4.78 1.29 -10.30
C TRP A 46 -3.29 1.55 -10.21
N TRP A 47 -2.54 0.74 -9.44
CA TRP A 47 -1.08 0.83 -9.35
C TRP A 47 -0.40 0.75 -10.72
N LEU A 48 -0.83 -0.17 -11.58
CA LEU A 48 -0.25 -0.38 -12.91
C LEU A 48 -0.62 0.77 -13.87
N LEU A 49 -1.87 1.22 -13.84
CA LEU A 49 -2.35 2.36 -14.62
C LEU A 49 -1.64 3.66 -14.22
N GLU A 50 -1.39 3.85 -12.93
CA GLU A 50 -0.70 5.04 -12.40
C GLU A 50 0.68 5.23 -13.05
N GLN A 51 1.37 4.14 -13.40
CA GLN A 51 2.67 4.22 -14.07
C GLN A 51 2.58 4.77 -15.49
N GLN A 52 1.44 4.58 -16.15
CA GLN A 52 1.15 5.12 -17.48
C GLN A 52 0.63 6.55 -17.40
N ILE A 53 -0.22 6.84 -16.41
CA ILE A 53 -0.83 8.16 -16.23
C ILE A 53 0.20 9.19 -15.72
N TYR A 54 1.11 8.77 -14.83
CA TYR A 54 2.13 9.64 -14.22
C TYR A 54 3.56 9.13 -14.50
N PRO A 55 4.04 9.16 -15.75
CA PRO A 55 5.32 8.56 -16.14
C PRO A 55 6.54 9.21 -15.45
N ASP A 56 6.43 10.48 -15.07
CA ASP A 56 7.51 11.15 -14.33
C ASP A 56 7.62 10.68 -12.88
N ARG A 57 6.54 10.17 -12.28
CA ARG A 57 6.58 9.57 -10.95
C ARG A 57 7.40 8.29 -10.96
N CYS A 58 7.35 7.50 -12.04
CA CYS A 58 8.15 6.28 -12.24
C CYS A 58 9.66 6.55 -12.15
N LYS A 59 10.10 7.78 -12.46
CA LYS A 59 11.51 8.20 -12.36
C LYS A 59 11.92 8.60 -10.94
N GLN A 60 10.98 8.68 -10.00
CA GLN A 60 11.20 9.19 -8.64
C GLN A 60 11.02 8.11 -7.56
N ILE A 61 10.23 7.07 -7.85
CA ILE A 61 9.91 6.01 -6.88
C ILE A 61 10.61 4.70 -7.25
N PHE A 62 11.12 3.99 -6.23
CA PHE A 62 11.65 2.63 -6.36
C PHE A 62 12.64 2.46 -7.54
N THR A 63 13.51 3.45 -7.73
CA THR A 63 14.50 3.49 -8.82
C THR A 63 15.76 2.69 -8.51
N GLU A 64 15.90 2.23 -7.27
CA GLU A 64 16.98 1.37 -6.83
C GLU A 64 17.01 0.09 -7.68
N LYS A 65 18.20 -0.30 -8.13
CA LYS A 65 18.40 -1.52 -8.91
C LYS A 65 18.30 -2.74 -7.98
N VAL A 66 17.67 -3.81 -8.47
CA VAL A 66 17.64 -5.11 -7.81
C VAL A 66 18.37 -6.15 -8.65
N ASP A 67 19.02 -7.06 -7.95
CA ASP A 67 19.53 -8.31 -8.49
C ASP A 67 18.40 -9.36 -8.57
N THR A 68 18.74 -10.57 -8.99
CA THR A 68 17.80 -11.69 -9.08
C THR A 68 17.17 -12.01 -7.73
N GLY A 69 17.95 -11.94 -6.63
CA GLY A 69 17.46 -12.19 -5.29
C GLY A 69 16.39 -11.18 -4.86
N GLY A 70 16.66 -9.89 -5.04
CA GLY A 70 15.70 -8.82 -4.74
C GLY A 70 14.44 -8.88 -5.61
N PHE A 71 14.58 -9.23 -6.89
CA PHE A 71 13.43 -9.43 -7.77
C PHE A 71 12.55 -10.59 -7.31
N THR A 72 13.14 -11.76 -7.05
CA THR A 72 12.42 -12.94 -6.54
C THR A 72 11.77 -12.65 -5.19
N GLY A 73 12.47 -11.95 -4.29
CA GLY A 73 11.92 -11.54 -3.00
C GLY A 73 10.67 -10.66 -3.14
N ALA A 74 10.65 -9.73 -4.11
CA ALA A 74 9.47 -8.92 -4.39
C ALA A 74 8.29 -9.77 -4.88
N ILE A 75 8.52 -10.75 -5.74
CA ILE A 75 7.46 -11.67 -6.20
C ILE A 75 6.93 -12.52 -5.03
N LEU A 76 7.80 -13.09 -4.22
CA LEU A 76 7.41 -13.93 -3.09
C LEU A 76 6.63 -13.14 -2.02
N ILE A 77 7.08 -11.93 -1.68
CA ILE A 77 6.46 -11.14 -0.62
C ILE A 77 5.23 -10.39 -1.16
N ILE A 78 5.40 -9.57 -2.18
CA ILE A 78 4.33 -8.67 -2.67
C ILE A 78 3.39 -9.42 -3.61
N GLY A 79 3.89 -10.33 -4.43
CA GLY A 79 3.07 -11.06 -5.40
C GLY A 79 2.26 -12.16 -4.73
N ILE A 80 2.93 -12.99 -3.93
CA ILE A 80 2.36 -14.21 -3.33
C ILE A 80 1.91 -13.96 -1.89
N PHE A 81 2.79 -13.60 -0.96
CA PHE A 81 2.42 -13.49 0.46
C PHE A 81 1.34 -12.43 0.71
N TYR A 82 1.35 -11.29 0.02
CA TYR A 82 0.28 -10.29 0.16
C TYR A 82 -1.07 -10.77 -0.38
N SER A 83 -1.11 -11.85 -1.16
CA SER A 83 -2.35 -12.52 -1.57
C SER A 83 -2.89 -13.52 -0.52
N LEU A 84 -2.21 -13.71 0.62
CA LEU A 84 -2.69 -14.56 1.71
C LEU A 84 -4.12 -14.22 2.18
N PRO A 85 -4.50 -12.94 2.38
CA PRO A 85 -5.87 -12.60 2.72
C PRO A 85 -6.86 -12.96 1.60
N ALA A 86 -6.41 -13.05 0.34
CA ALA A 86 -7.22 -13.47 -0.79
C ALA A 86 -7.54 -14.95 -0.67
N PHE A 87 -6.51 -15.78 -0.49
CA PHE A 87 -6.69 -17.20 -0.26
C PHE A 87 -7.68 -17.45 0.89
N ILE A 88 -7.43 -16.80 2.04
CA ILE A 88 -8.32 -16.89 3.20
C ILE A 88 -9.74 -16.43 2.85
N ALA A 89 -9.92 -15.29 2.16
CA ALA A 89 -11.25 -14.80 1.80
C ALA A 89 -12.04 -15.78 0.91
N PHE A 90 -11.36 -16.49 0.00
CA PHE A 90 -11.99 -17.45 -0.91
C PHE A 90 -12.27 -18.79 -0.24
N THR A 91 -11.49 -19.19 0.76
CA THR A 91 -11.69 -20.46 1.48
C THR A 91 -12.44 -20.32 2.80
N ASN A 92 -12.83 -19.12 3.20
CA ASN A 92 -13.53 -18.90 4.47
C ASN A 92 -15.02 -19.21 4.32
N PRO A 93 -15.54 -20.28 4.97
CA PRO A 93 -16.94 -20.67 4.85
C PRO A 93 -17.89 -19.76 5.63
N THR A 94 -17.36 -18.88 6.48
CA THR A 94 -18.19 -17.98 7.30
C THR A 94 -18.74 -16.84 6.45
N GLU A 95 -20.01 -16.50 6.67
CA GLU A 95 -20.61 -15.33 6.05
C GLU A 95 -19.90 -14.04 6.49
N LEU A 96 -19.83 -13.07 5.57
CA LEU A 96 -19.23 -11.78 5.87
C LEU A 96 -20.20 -10.96 6.74
N SER A 97 -19.79 -10.64 7.96
CA SER A 97 -20.61 -9.83 8.86
C SER A 97 -20.84 -8.40 8.32
N ILE A 98 -21.98 -7.81 8.66
CA ILE A 98 -22.31 -6.40 8.35
C ILE A 98 -21.22 -5.46 8.91
N ALA A 99 -20.74 -5.71 10.13
CA ALA A 99 -19.70 -4.90 10.77
C ALA A 99 -18.37 -4.94 9.99
N ALA A 100 -17.97 -6.11 9.50
CA ALA A 100 -16.79 -6.26 8.65
C ALA A 100 -16.95 -5.46 7.34
N THR A 101 -18.10 -5.57 6.68
CA THR A 101 -18.42 -4.81 5.47
C THR A 101 -18.39 -3.30 5.73
N ALA A 102 -19.08 -2.83 6.76
CA ALA A 102 -19.17 -1.42 7.13
C ALA A 102 -17.83 -0.81 7.54
N THR A 103 -16.89 -1.62 8.01
CA THR A 103 -15.54 -1.16 8.39
C THR A 103 -14.55 -1.23 7.23
N ALA A 104 -14.53 -2.33 6.48
CA ALA A 104 -13.56 -2.54 5.42
C ALA A 104 -13.74 -1.59 4.23
N ILE A 105 -14.99 -1.31 3.84
CA ILE A 105 -15.28 -0.45 2.70
C ILE A 105 -14.71 0.97 2.90
N PRO A 106 -15.03 1.69 4.00
CA PRO A 106 -14.42 2.98 4.29
C PRO A 106 -12.90 2.93 4.38
N LEU A 107 -12.33 1.91 5.03
CA LEU A 107 -10.88 1.76 5.15
C LEU A 107 -10.20 1.68 3.78
N PHE A 108 -10.79 0.93 2.84
CA PHE A 108 -10.26 0.82 1.49
C PHE A 108 -10.34 2.14 0.73
N TYR A 109 -11.51 2.77 0.71
CA TYR A 109 -11.71 4.00 -0.05
C TYR A 109 -10.91 5.17 0.53
N PHE A 110 -11.04 5.45 1.83
CA PHE A 110 -10.26 6.52 2.45
C PHE A 110 -8.76 6.22 2.42
N GLY A 111 -8.35 4.97 2.64
CA GLY A 111 -6.95 4.58 2.53
C GLY A 111 -6.36 4.84 1.14
N SER A 112 -7.12 4.50 0.09
CA SER A 112 -6.73 4.74 -1.29
C SER A 112 -6.73 6.23 -1.65
N LEU A 113 -7.73 6.99 -1.22
CA LEU A 113 -7.81 8.44 -1.44
C LEU A 113 -6.67 9.19 -0.75
N ILE A 114 -6.40 8.87 0.52
CA ILE A 114 -5.30 9.46 1.30
C ILE A 114 -3.96 9.16 0.63
N ASN A 115 -3.72 7.90 0.26
CA ASN A 115 -2.46 7.49 -0.38
C ASN A 115 -2.24 8.23 -1.71
N THR A 116 -3.24 8.23 -2.60
CA THR A 116 -3.16 8.90 -3.90
C THR A 116 -3.03 10.41 -3.75
N ALA A 117 -3.83 11.05 -2.90
CA ALA A 117 -3.79 12.50 -2.68
C ALA A 117 -2.42 12.95 -2.13
N ALA A 118 -1.86 12.18 -1.19
CA ALA A 118 -0.54 12.46 -0.63
C ALA A 118 0.56 12.38 -1.70
N ASP A 119 0.55 11.34 -2.52
CA ASP A 119 1.53 11.16 -3.59
C ASP A 119 1.40 12.25 -4.67
N ILE A 120 0.18 12.57 -5.12
CA ILE A 120 -0.07 13.63 -6.11
C ILE A 120 0.37 15.00 -5.57
N GLN A 121 0.02 15.35 -4.32
CA GLN A 121 0.43 16.62 -3.73
C GLN A 121 1.95 16.70 -3.66
N LYS A 122 2.61 15.64 -3.18
CA LYS A 122 4.07 15.61 -3.05
C LYS A 122 4.78 15.73 -4.39
N THR A 123 4.33 15.01 -5.41
CA THR A 123 4.90 15.08 -6.76
C THR A 123 4.69 16.46 -7.37
N THR A 124 3.50 17.04 -7.23
CA THR A 124 3.17 18.38 -7.76
C THR A 124 4.01 19.46 -7.11
N GLU A 125 4.09 19.50 -5.78
CA GLU A 125 4.91 20.50 -5.07
C GLU A 125 6.39 20.34 -5.41
N LYS A 126 6.88 19.10 -5.53
CA LYS A 126 8.26 18.83 -5.93
C LYS A 126 8.57 19.31 -7.34
N ALA A 127 7.67 19.11 -8.28
CA ALA A 127 7.79 19.63 -9.64
C ALA A 127 7.79 21.17 -9.66
N ALA A 128 7.05 21.80 -8.76
CA ALA A 128 7.06 23.26 -8.55
C ALA A 128 8.30 23.79 -7.79
N GLY A 129 9.29 22.95 -7.50
CA GLY A 129 10.53 23.34 -6.84
C GLY A 129 10.50 23.32 -5.31
N ALA A 130 9.46 22.75 -4.69
CA ALA A 130 9.34 22.71 -3.24
C ALA A 130 10.47 21.90 -2.57
N GLY A 131 11.01 22.47 -1.49
CA GLY A 131 11.95 21.84 -0.57
C GLY A 131 11.28 20.73 0.25
N LEU A 132 11.08 20.94 1.54
CA LEU A 132 10.34 19.98 2.36
C LEU A 132 8.83 20.17 2.14
N VAL A 133 8.12 19.11 1.75
CA VAL A 133 6.65 19.10 1.65
C VAL A 133 6.08 18.82 3.04
N ASN A 134 5.43 19.80 3.65
CA ASN A 134 4.91 19.74 5.02
C ASN A 134 3.57 20.49 5.21
N THR A 135 2.83 20.71 4.11
CA THR A 135 1.54 21.41 4.08
C THR A 135 0.42 20.44 3.68
N GLY A 136 -0.84 20.88 3.78
CA GLY A 136 -1.99 20.07 3.35
C GLY A 136 -2.04 18.72 4.06
N ILE A 137 -2.19 17.64 3.29
CA ILE A 137 -2.28 16.27 3.85
C ILE A 137 -1.00 15.82 4.58
N TRP A 138 0.15 16.42 4.23
CA TRP A 138 1.42 16.14 4.88
C TRP A 138 1.63 16.94 6.17
N SER A 139 0.79 17.93 6.49
CA SER A 139 1.03 18.81 7.66
C SER A 139 1.06 18.08 9.00
N GLY A 140 0.10 17.16 9.22
CA GLY A 140 -0.06 16.45 10.49
C GLY A 140 0.65 15.10 10.57
N VAL A 141 0.97 14.45 9.44
CA VAL A 141 1.54 13.10 9.40
C VAL A 141 2.63 13.00 8.33
N ARG A 142 3.86 12.63 8.73
CA ARG A 142 5.05 12.63 7.86
C ARG A 142 5.09 11.55 6.81
N HIS A 143 4.41 10.43 7.05
CA HIS A 143 4.31 9.31 6.13
C HIS A 143 2.84 8.95 5.89
N VAL A 144 2.01 9.98 5.66
CA VAL A 144 0.55 9.85 5.52
C VAL A 144 0.12 8.92 4.38
N ASN A 145 0.94 8.83 3.33
CA ASN A 145 0.69 7.88 2.25
C ASN A 145 0.82 6.42 2.73
N TYR A 146 1.75 6.12 3.63
CA TYR A 146 1.87 4.80 4.25
C TYR A 146 0.71 4.51 5.20
N THR A 147 0.15 5.52 5.86
CA THR A 147 -1.09 5.41 6.64
C THR A 147 -2.24 4.94 5.74
N GLY A 148 -2.46 5.61 4.61
CA GLY A 148 -3.51 5.24 3.67
C GLY A 148 -3.30 3.85 3.07
N ASP A 149 -2.04 3.49 2.82
CA ASP A 149 -1.70 2.15 2.35
C ASP A 149 -2.03 1.06 3.39
N LEU A 150 -1.66 1.26 4.66
CA LEU A 150 -2.01 0.36 5.76
C LEU A 150 -3.52 0.22 5.95
N MET A 151 -4.28 1.32 5.86
CA MET A 151 -5.75 1.27 5.90
C MET A 151 -6.31 0.34 4.81
N ARG A 152 -5.74 0.41 3.59
CA ARG A 152 -6.13 -0.47 2.49
C ARG A 152 -5.84 -1.94 2.79
N TYR A 153 -4.66 -2.29 3.28
CA TYR A 153 -4.34 -3.70 3.60
C TYR A 153 -5.12 -4.24 4.82
N LEU A 154 -5.46 -3.37 5.77
CA LEU A 154 -6.38 -3.71 6.86
C LEU A 154 -7.76 -4.07 6.32
N SER A 155 -8.27 -3.33 5.32
CA SER A 155 -9.55 -3.65 4.69
C SER A 155 -9.57 -5.07 4.09
N PHE A 156 -8.50 -5.49 3.42
CA PHE A 156 -8.38 -6.84 2.88
C PHE A 156 -8.40 -7.90 3.98
N SER A 157 -7.73 -7.64 5.10
CA SER A 157 -7.66 -8.57 6.23
C SER A 157 -9.01 -8.71 6.94
N ILE A 158 -9.77 -7.61 7.06
CA ILE A 158 -11.13 -7.61 7.60
C ILE A 158 -12.07 -8.41 6.69
N ILE A 159 -12.02 -8.20 5.38
CA ILE A 159 -12.82 -8.98 4.41
C ILE A 159 -12.39 -10.44 4.41
N ALA A 160 -11.13 -10.78 4.64
CA ALA A 160 -10.69 -12.17 4.76
C ALA A 160 -11.30 -12.89 5.97
N GLY A 161 -11.60 -12.15 7.05
CA GLY A 161 -12.33 -12.67 8.21
C GLY A 161 -11.54 -13.70 9.04
N SER A 162 -10.21 -13.56 9.09
CA SER A 162 -9.33 -14.40 9.89
C SER A 162 -8.19 -13.59 10.49
N LEU A 163 -7.79 -13.90 11.72
CA LEU A 163 -6.61 -13.28 12.35
C LEU A 163 -5.33 -13.52 11.55
N TRP A 164 -5.22 -14.65 10.86
CA TRP A 164 -4.08 -14.97 10.00
C TRP A 164 -3.91 -13.99 8.83
N ALA A 165 -4.98 -13.36 8.37
CA ALA A 165 -4.91 -12.37 7.31
C ALA A 165 -4.15 -11.10 7.75
N PHE A 166 -4.18 -10.77 9.05
CA PHE A 166 -3.51 -9.59 9.59
C PHE A 166 -1.98 -9.72 9.62
N LEU A 167 -1.42 -10.89 9.31
CA LEU A 167 0.03 -11.04 9.09
C LEU A 167 0.53 -10.14 7.94
N VAL A 168 -0.30 -9.88 6.93
CA VAL A 168 0.07 -9.00 5.81
C VAL A 168 0.22 -7.53 6.22
N PRO A 169 -0.80 -6.85 6.78
CA PRO A 169 -0.62 -5.48 7.25
C PRO A 169 0.44 -5.36 8.36
N LEU A 170 0.63 -6.38 9.20
CA LEU A 170 1.72 -6.40 10.18
C LEU A 170 3.10 -6.43 9.51
N CYS A 171 3.29 -7.30 8.51
CA CYS A 171 4.53 -7.37 7.73
C CYS A 171 4.82 -6.02 7.04
N ILE A 172 3.81 -5.42 6.41
CA ILE A 172 3.90 -4.09 5.77
C ILE A 172 4.29 -3.02 6.78
N PHE A 173 3.66 -3.01 7.95
CA PHE A 173 3.97 -2.07 9.02
C PHE A 173 5.45 -2.18 9.44
N VAL A 174 5.96 -3.39 9.68
CA VAL A 174 7.37 -3.61 10.06
C VAL A 174 8.32 -3.10 8.97
N LEU A 175 8.04 -3.39 7.69
CA LEU A 175 8.82 -2.87 6.57
C LEU A 175 8.77 -1.33 6.50
N TYR A 176 7.62 -0.73 6.79
CA TYR A 176 7.49 0.73 6.86
C TYR A 176 8.24 1.33 8.03
N VAL A 177 8.29 0.71 9.20
CA VAL A 177 9.11 1.20 10.32
C VAL A 177 10.58 1.34 9.90
N GLN A 178 11.13 0.32 9.24
CA GLN A 178 12.50 0.35 8.74
C GLN A 178 12.69 1.43 7.67
N ARG A 179 11.81 1.46 6.66
CA ARG A 179 11.87 2.44 5.57
C ARG A 179 11.74 3.88 6.05
N ILE A 180 10.86 4.13 7.02
CA ILE A 180 10.66 5.43 7.65
C ILE A 180 11.93 5.88 8.37
N ARG A 181 12.61 5.00 9.10
CA ARG A 181 13.86 5.33 9.79
C ARG A 181 14.92 5.83 8.80
N ASP A 182 15.09 5.13 7.69
CA ASP A 182 16.09 5.47 6.69
C ASP A 182 15.72 6.77 5.95
N ARG A 183 14.44 6.93 5.60
CA ARG A 183 13.91 8.15 4.98
C ARG A 183 14.04 9.37 5.89
N GLU A 184 13.66 9.26 7.15
CA GLU A 184 13.80 10.36 8.12
C GLU A 184 15.27 10.68 8.38
N SER A 185 16.18 9.70 8.33
CA SER A 185 17.63 9.95 8.42
C SER A 185 18.14 10.79 7.26
N SER A 186 17.77 10.41 6.03
CA SER A 186 18.06 11.20 4.84
C SER A 186 17.45 12.62 4.90
N MET A 187 16.21 12.73 5.37
CA MET A 187 15.51 14.02 5.49
C MET A 187 16.15 14.97 6.51
N ARG A 188 16.66 14.45 7.64
CA ARG A 188 17.40 15.26 8.63
C ARG A 188 18.61 15.95 8.01
N ASN A 189 19.33 15.25 7.15
CA ASN A 189 20.53 15.79 6.50
C ASN A 189 20.19 16.71 5.32
N LYS A 190 19.06 16.43 4.63
CA LYS A 190 18.67 17.15 3.41
C LYS A 190 17.91 18.45 3.68
N TYR A 191 17.09 18.53 4.74
CA TYR A 191 16.16 19.64 4.94
C TYR A 191 16.36 20.31 6.31
N LYS A 192 16.79 21.59 6.29
CA LYS A 192 16.94 22.41 7.51
C LYS A 192 15.64 22.49 8.33
N GLY A 193 14.48 22.55 7.67
CA GLY A 193 13.16 22.63 8.31
C GLY A 193 12.60 21.31 8.85
N PHE A 194 13.31 20.18 8.71
CA PHE A 194 12.76 18.88 9.11
C PHE A 194 12.59 18.75 10.64
N SER A 195 13.46 19.37 11.44
CA SER A 195 13.34 19.31 12.90
C SER A 195 12.06 19.95 13.41
N ASP A 196 11.69 21.12 12.87
CA ASP A 196 10.44 21.81 13.22
C ASP A 196 9.21 21.04 12.70
N TYR A 197 9.28 20.50 11.49
CA TYR A 197 8.21 19.65 10.97
C TYR A 197 7.99 18.42 11.85
N LYS A 198 9.07 17.77 12.30
CA LYS A 198 9.00 16.59 13.16
C LYS A 198 8.36 16.87 14.52
N SER A 199 8.56 18.06 15.11
CA SER A 199 7.97 18.41 16.41
C SER A 199 6.45 18.69 16.34
N LYS A 200 5.92 19.00 15.15
CA LYS A 200 4.51 19.37 14.93
C LYS A 200 3.69 18.30 14.22
N SER A 201 4.27 17.13 13.95
CA SER A 201 3.62 16.07 13.17
C SER A 201 3.81 14.69 13.80
N PHE A 202 2.85 13.82 13.55
CA PHE A 202 2.97 12.39 13.78
C PHE A 202 3.80 11.74 12.66
N ARG A 203 4.37 10.58 12.92
CA ARG A 203 5.21 9.83 12.00
C ARG A 203 4.36 9.07 10.99
N LEU A 204 3.39 8.28 11.44
CA LEU A 204 2.62 7.35 10.63
C LEU A 204 1.17 7.19 11.09
N ILE A 205 0.89 7.12 12.39
CA ILE A 205 -0.47 6.90 12.90
C ILE A 205 -0.97 8.21 13.52
N PRO A 206 -1.98 8.88 12.92
CA PRO A 206 -2.50 10.15 13.42
C PRO A 206 -2.89 10.03 14.90
N GLY A 207 -2.40 10.95 15.75
CA GLY A 207 -2.73 10.97 17.17
C GLY A 207 -1.99 9.95 18.05
N ILE A 208 -1.20 9.04 17.46
CA ILE A 208 -0.51 7.96 18.20
C ILE A 208 1.00 8.04 17.99
N TRP A 209 1.45 7.98 16.74
CA TRP A 209 2.88 7.86 16.43
C TRP A 209 3.30 8.61 15.20
#